data_AF-A0A8D8ZLI3-F1
#
_entry.id   AF-A0A8D8ZLI3-F1
#
_cell.length_a   1.000
_cell.length_b   1.000
_cell.length_c   1.000
_cell.angle_alpha   90.00
_cell.angle_beta   90.00
_cell.angle_gamma   90.00
#
_symmetry.space_group_name_H-M   'P 1'
#
loop_
_entity.id
_entity.type
_entity.pdbx_description
1 polymer ?
#
loop_
_entity_poly.entity_id
_entity_poly.type
_entity_poly.pdbx_seq_one_letter_code
_entity_poly.pdbx_strand_id
1 'polypeptide(L)'
;MESRIGLDYIVENPDYTTKLAAALDTNNTQIKKQVIELLSALCVYNTDGYTRALEALEHYKTLKNERYRLKVVVDELQNAEAVDYQTVILAFINCLIISTPQLNDRIRIRNEFIGLKVLSVLNDLRKKKSSSSNDLSVQLDVFDEQKESDEVQILGAPDGVDLNSHLDVFYAVLRQVAETPQEIPFLSILQHLLRIDSKEAVSDIIWDTAETLVHRATLLDSHQDATKLLRSPSLQNKLCCHGHRGDTGAGSRKPSLNNTPPPPPPPPLASPPPPPPPLNIPPPAMCAPPAPPPIIKAKSPATSVPEPPEPTDTVLLPQQEMPVPRTKMKTINWNKIPNSKVIGCHNIWSLVARSHEHNPQSILDWAEMEGLFCQQTLSTPTPSSQSSPRSYRSEMADKRKDVTSEILLLDGKRSLNVNIFLKQFRSSNEDIIQLIKNGDHDEIGTEKLRGLLKILPQLDELEMLRNFDGDKNRLGNAEKFLLQLIQVPNYKLRIESMLLKEEFATNMSYLEPSINSMIVAGEDLMSNKALQEVLYMVICAGNFLNSGGYAGNAAGVKLSSLQKLTDIRANNPGMNLIHY
;
A
#
# COMPACT_ATOMS: atom_id res chain seq x y z
N MET A 1 2.30 32.65 32.68
CA MET A 1 2.85 33.31 31.48
C MET A 1 1.83 33.08 30.38
N GLU A 2 1.25 34.13 29.81
CA GLU A 2 0.12 33.98 28.86
C GLU A 2 0.58 33.27 27.60
N SER A 3 0.27 31.98 27.48
CA SER A 3 0.75 31.10 26.41
C SER A 3 0.39 31.60 25.02
N ARG A 4 -0.71 32.35 24.87
CA ARG A 4 -1.09 32.98 23.59
C ARG A 4 -0.10 34.05 23.13
N ILE A 5 0.30 34.98 23.99
CA ILE A 5 1.25 36.05 23.64
C ILE A 5 2.59 35.45 23.17
N GLY A 6 3.04 34.37 23.81
CA GLY A 6 4.27 33.67 23.41
C GLY A 6 4.15 32.98 22.06
N LEU A 7 3.01 32.33 21.76
CA LEU A 7 2.77 31.68 20.47
C LEU A 7 2.59 32.69 19.34
N ASP A 8 1.86 33.78 19.58
CA ASP A 8 1.70 34.88 18.62
C ASP A 8 3.06 35.46 18.23
N TYR A 9 3.93 35.70 19.23
CA TYR A 9 5.28 36.18 18.98
C TYR A 9 6.09 35.20 18.10
N ILE A 10 6.00 33.90 18.32
CA ILE A 10 6.73 32.90 17.49
C ILE A 10 6.18 32.87 16.06
N VAL A 11 4.86 32.97 15.89
CA VAL A 11 4.21 32.99 14.58
C VAL A 11 4.62 34.22 13.76
N GLU A 12 4.64 35.39 14.41
CA GLU A 12 5.00 36.68 13.81
C GLU A 12 6.50 36.83 13.50
N ASN A 13 7.37 36.02 14.11
CA ASN A 13 8.82 36.11 13.97
C ASN A 13 9.41 34.82 13.36
N PRO A 14 9.50 34.71 12.02
CA PRO A 14 9.97 33.50 11.33
C PRO A 14 11.36 33.03 11.80
N ASP A 15 12.27 33.94 12.14
CA ASP A 15 13.63 33.62 12.59
C ASP A 15 13.66 32.73 13.85
N TYR A 16 12.56 32.66 14.59
CA TYR A 16 12.46 31.82 15.77
C TYR A 16 12.45 30.32 15.43
N THR A 17 12.02 29.93 14.22
CA THR A 17 12.05 28.52 13.77
C THR A 17 13.49 27.99 13.69
N THR A 18 14.46 28.83 13.32
CA THR A 18 15.89 28.47 13.31
C THR A 18 16.41 28.24 14.74
N LYS A 19 15.93 29.03 15.71
CA LYS A 19 16.29 28.86 17.13
C LYS A 19 15.69 27.58 17.71
N LEU A 20 14.43 27.26 17.36
CA LEU A 20 13.77 26.02 17.75
C LEU A 20 14.49 24.80 17.15
N ALA A 21 14.88 24.88 15.88
CA ALA A 21 15.70 23.86 15.24
C ALA A 21 17.04 23.66 15.98
N ALA A 22 17.78 24.73 16.28
CA ALA A 22 19.03 24.61 17.04
C ALA A 22 18.80 24.04 18.45
N ALA A 23 17.68 24.37 19.11
CA ALA A 23 17.33 23.86 20.43
C ALA A 23 17.01 22.35 20.43
N LEU A 24 16.56 21.78 19.31
CA LEU A 24 16.39 20.34 19.15
C LEU A 24 17.73 19.59 19.09
N ASP A 25 18.85 20.26 18.81
CA ASP A 25 20.19 19.63 18.71
C ASP A 25 20.94 19.49 20.05
N THR A 26 20.22 19.61 21.18
CA THR A 26 20.79 19.46 22.51
C THR A 26 20.80 18.01 22.99
N ASN A 27 21.78 17.61 23.79
CA ASN A 27 21.76 16.30 24.46
C ASN A 27 20.82 16.26 25.68
N ASN A 28 20.21 17.38 26.05
CA ASN A 28 19.30 17.45 27.19
C ASN A 28 17.87 17.10 26.78
N THR A 29 17.42 15.90 27.14
CA THR A 29 16.07 15.37 26.88
C THR A 29 14.96 16.31 27.38
N GLN A 30 15.17 17.01 28.50
CA GLN A 30 14.16 17.93 29.03
C GLN A 30 13.96 19.16 28.15
N ILE A 31 15.04 19.68 27.56
CA ILE A 31 14.96 20.80 26.61
C ILE A 31 14.29 20.34 25.32
N LYS A 32 14.67 19.18 24.79
CA LYS A 32 14.01 18.61 23.60
C LYS A 32 12.52 18.40 23.84
N LYS A 33 12.13 17.85 24.99
CA LYS A 33 10.73 17.69 25.41
C LYS A 33 9.98 19.02 25.36
N GLN A 34 10.51 20.08 25.98
CA GLN A 34 9.89 21.41 25.97
C GLN A 34 9.76 22.00 24.56
N VAL A 35 10.76 21.79 23.71
CA VAL A 35 10.71 22.26 22.32
C VAL A 35 9.64 21.51 21.53
N ILE A 36 9.53 20.19 21.68
CA ILE A 36 8.50 19.38 21.02
C ILE A 36 7.10 19.72 21.53
N GLU A 37 6.91 19.98 22.83
CA GLU A 37 5.65 20.47 23.39
C GLU A 37 5.26 21.83 22.79
N LEU A 38 6.23 22.73 22.62
CA LEU A 38 6.01 24.03 21.99
C LEU A 38 5.64 23.90 20.50
N LEU A 39 6.32 23.02 19.76
CA LEU A 39 5.97 22.73 18.36
C LEU A 39 4.58 22.10 18.24
N SER A 40 4.20 21.24 19.19
CA SER A 40 2.84 20.69 19.27
C SER A 40 1.80 21.79 19.51
N ALA A 41 2.07 22.71 20.43
CA ALA A 41 1.20 23.85 20.69
C ALA A 41 1.05 24.75 19.46
N LEU A 42 2.12 25.00 18.72
CA LEU A 42 2.10 25.75 17.46
C LEU A 42 1.23 25.06 16.39
N CYS A 43 1.32 23.74 16.26
CA CYS A 43 0.50 22.97 15.31
C CYS A 43 -1.00 23.11 15.58
N VAL A 44 -1.40 23.15 16.85
CA VAL A 44 -2.82 23.22 17.24
C VAL A 44 -3.32 24.67 17.31
N TYR A 45 -2.42 25.66 17.36
CA TYR A 45 -2.78 27.06 17.53
C TYR A 45 -3.52 27.65 16.32
N ASN A 46 -2.88 27.63 15.15
CA ASN A 46 -3.43 28.10 13.87
C ASN A 46 -2.59 27.58 12.69
N THR A 47 -3.02 27.87 11.46
CA THR A 47 -2.32 27.42 10.23
C THR A 47 -0.90 27.97 10.13
N ASP A 48 -0.65 29.22 10.55
CA ASP A 48 0.68 29.81 10.49
C ASP A 48 1.62 29.15 11.51
N GLY A 49 1.14 28.83 12.72
CA GLY A 49 1.86 28.07 13.73
C GLY A 49 2.21 26.66 13.26
N TYR A 50 1.27 25.97 12.61
CA TYR A 50 1.55 24.70 11.95
C TYR A 50 2.67 24.83 10.90
N THR A 51 2.61 25.86 10.05
CA THR A 51 3.68 26.16 9.08
C THR A 51 5.02 26.42 9.77
N ARG A 52 5.06 27.20 10.86
CA ARG A 52 6.28 27.44 11.65
C ARG A 52 6.85 26.15 12.24
N ALA A 53 6.01 25.22 12.68
CA ALA A 53 6.47 23.94 13.20
C ALA A 53 7.14 23.10 12.11
N LEU A 54 6.58 23.07 10.89
CA LEU A 54 7.21 22.40 9.75
C LEU A 54 8.49 23.08 9.28
N GLU A 55 8.53 24.42 9.26
CA GLU A 55 9.73 25.20 8.95
C GLU A 55 10.86 24.93 9.95
N ALA A 56 10.56 24.80 11.24
CA ALA A 56 11.56 24.44 12.24
C ALA A 56 12.18 23.06 11.98
N LEU A 57 11.36 22.07 11.58
CA LEU A 57 11.85 20.74 11.19
C LEU A 57 12.66 20.79 9.88
N GLU A 58 12.27 21.65 8.93
CA GLU A 58 13.01 21.87 7.68
C GLU A 58 14.37 22.52 7.95
N HIS A 59 14.45 23.51 8.85
CA HIS A 59 15.72 24.09 9.28
C HIS A 59 16.60 23.06 10.00
N TYR A 60 16.01 22.20 10.84
CA TYR A 60 16.75 21.10 11.47
C TYR A 60 17.33 20.15 10.43
N LYS A 61 16.54 19.79 9.41
CA LYS A 61 16.99 18.98 8.27
C LYS A 61 18.24 19.58 7.61
N THR A 62 18.19 20.87 7.29
CA THR A 62 19.34 21.58 6.69
C THR A 62 20.53 21.63 7.64
N LEU A 63 20.31 21.91 8.93
CA LEU A 63 21.37 22.01 9.94
C LEU A 63 22.13 20.70 10.12
N LYS A 64 21.42 19.56 10.13
CA LYS A 64 22.02 18.23 10.31
C LYS A 64 22.37 17.55 9.00
N ASN A 65 22.13 18.20 7.86
CA ASN A 65 22.28 17.63 6.52
C ASN A 65 21.54 16.29 6.36
N GLU A 66 20.33 16.24 6.91
CA GLU A 66 19.46 15.08 6.83
C GLU A 66 18.67 15.09 5.52
N ARG A 67 18.27 13.90 5.05
CA ARG A 67 17.48 13.81 3.81
C ARG A 67 16.01 14.21 4.02
N TYR A 68 15.45 13.89 5.19
CA TYR A 68 14.02 14.06 5.47
C TYR A 68 13.77 14.88 6.74
N ARG A 69 12.88 15.87 6.67
CA ARG A 69 12.57 16.79 7.78
C ARG A 69 11.98 16.11 9.00
N LEU A 70 11.18 15.07 8.81
CA LEU A 70 10.51 14.35 9.90
C LEU A 70 11.40 13.28 10.56
N LYS A 71 12.60 13.02 10.02
CA LYS A 71 13.50 11.97 10.52
C LYS A 71 13.89 12.19 11.97
N VAL A 72 14.18 13.44 12.36
CA VAL A 72 14.52 13.79 13.76
C VAL A 72 13.43 13.33 14.73
N VAL A 73 12.15 13.48 14.37
CA VAL A 73 11.03 13.13 15.25
C VAL A 73 10.95 11.62 15.44
N VAL A 74 11.13 10.85 14.37
CA VAL A 74 11.09 9.37 14.42
C VAL A 74 12.31 8.81 15.16
N ASP A 75 13.50 9.36 14.92
CA ASP A 75 14.72 8.94 15.60
C ASP A 75 14.64 9.24 17.11
N GLU A 76 14.11 10.41 17.50
CA GLU A 76 13.88 10.74 18.92
C GLU A 76 12.86 9.79 19.56
N LEU A 77 11.75 9.45 18.88
CA LEU A 77 10.75 8.51 19.40
C LEU A 77 11.35 7.10 19.59
N GLN A 78 12.17 6.66 18.65
CA GLN A 78 12.80 5.33 18.70
C GLN A 78 13.83 5.21 19.82
N ASN A 79 14.60 6.27 20.07
CA ASN A 79 15.68 6.28 21.05
C ASN A 79 15.24 6.74 22.46
N ALA A 80 14.04 7.30 22.61
CA ALA A 80 13.52 7.73 23.89
C ALA A 80 13.35 6.56 24.87
N GLU A 81 14.00 6.64 26.04
CA GLU A 81 13.85 5.65 27.11
C GLU A 81 12.69 5.99 28.06
N ALA A 82 12.43 7.28 28.27
CA ALA A 82 11.41 7.75 29.19
C ALA A 82 10.02 7.79 28.54
N VAL A 83 9.04 7.16 29.20
CA VAL A 83 7.66 7.03 28.69
C VAL A 83 6.98 8.38 28.52
N ASP A 84 7.26 9.34 29.40
CA ASP A 84 6.71 10.69 29.31
C ASP A 84 7.21 11.43 28.05
N TYR A 85 8.48 11.26 27.70
CA TYR A 85 9.07 11.83 26.50
C TYR A 85 8.54 11.15 25.23
N GLN A 86 8.43 9.81 25.22
CA GLN A 86 7.77 9.06 24.15
C GLN A 86 6.34 9.56 23.91
N THR A 87 5.59 9.82 24.98
CA THR A 87 4.21 10.32 24.92
C THR A 87 4.16 11.70 24.27
N VAL A 88 5.07 12.61 24.64
CA VAL A 88 5.16 13.95 24.05
C VAL A 88 5.50 13.90 22.56
N ILE A 89 6.45 13.05 22.15
CA ILE A 89 6.82 12.94 20.74
C ILE A 89 5.67 12.34 19.91
N LEU A 90 4.98 11.32 20.44
CA LEU A 90 3.82 10.74 19.75
C LEU A 90 2.65 11.73 19.68
N ALA A 91 2.42 12.50 20.74
CA ALA A 91 1.44 13.59 20.73
C ALA A 91 1.78 14.65 19.67
N PHE A 92 3.07 14.97 19.47
CA PHE A 92 3.49 15.88 18.41
C PHE A 92 3.22 15.32 17.01
N ILE A 93 3.50 14.04 16.77
CA ILE A 93 3.15 13.36 15.50
C ILE A 93 1.64 13.45 15.25
N ASN A 94 0.82 13.18 16.26
CA ASN A 94 -0.63 13.29 16.17
C ASN A 94 -1.07 14.74 15.91
N CYS A 95 -0.44 15.74 16.54
CA CYS A 95 -0.72 17.15 16.27
C CYS A 95 -0.44 17.52 14.81
N LEU A 96 0.68 17.08 14.23
CA LEU A 96 1.02 17.34 12.83
C LEU A 96 -0.03 16.73 11.86
N ILE A 97 -0.47 15.51 12.15
CA ILE A 97 -1.46 14.82 11.32
C ILE A 97 -2.85 15.44 11.48
N ILE A 98 -3.34 15.58 12.71
CA ILE A 98 -4.71 16.03 13.01
C ILE A 98 -4.93 17.50 12.66
N SER A 99 -3.91 18.36 12.83
CA SER A 99 -3.98 19.76 12.42
C SER A 99 -4.01 19.98 10.90
N THR A 100 -3.91 18.91 10.11
CA THR A 100 -4.00 18.97 8.64
C THR A 100 -5.45 18.68 8.17
N PRO A 101 -6.22 19.72 7.76
CA PRO A 101 -7.67 19.57 7.53
C PRO A 101 -7.99 18.79 6.25
N GLN A 102 -7.18 18.95 5.20
CA GLN A 102 -7.39 18.26 3.93
C GLN A 102 -6.96 16.80 4.03
N LEU A 103 -7.85 15.87 3.65
CA LEU A 103 -7.61 14.43 3.71
C LEU A 103 -6.33 14.02 2.97
N ASN A 104 -6.13 14.52 1.75
CA ASN A 104 -4.96 14.19 0.92
C ASN A 104 -3.65 14.66 1.55
N ASP A 105 -3.60 15.88 2.10
CA ASP A 105 -2.41 16.41 2.75
C ASP A 105 -2.11 15.67 4.06
N ARG A 106 -3.16 15.27 4.79
CA ARG A 106 -3.05 14.47 6.02
C ARG A 106 -2.52 13.06 5.75
N ILE A 107 -2.97 12.44 4.66
CA ILE A 107 -2.42 11.17 4.18
C ILE A 107 -0.95 11.33 3.78
N ARG A 108 -0.60 12.41 3.07
CA ARG A 108 0.77 12.69 2.64
C ARG A 108 1.73 12.79 3.82
N ILE A 109 1.41 13.61 4.83
CA ILE A 109 2.28 13.77 6.00
C ILE A 109 2.36 12.48 6.83
N ARG A 110 1.26 11.71 6.94
CA ARG A 110 1.30 10.37 7.56
C ARG A 110 2.22 9.43 6.80
N ASN A 111 2.17 9.43 5.47
CA ASN A 111 3.00 8.59 4.63
C ASN A 111 4.49 8.98 4.70
N GLU A 112 4.83 10.26 4.90
CA GLU A 112 6.21 10.67 5.21
C GLU A 112 6.72 9.95 6.47
N PHE A 113 5.93 9.91 7.56
CA PHE A 113 6.30 9.17 8.79
C PHE A 113 6.36 7.66 8.57
N ILE A 114 5.43 7.08 7.81
CA ILE A 114 5.43 5.64 7.49
C ILE A 114 6.67 5.28 6.67
N GLY A 115 7.07 6.12 5.71
CA GLY A 115 8.31 5.97 4.93
C GLY A 115 9.55 5.91 5.82
N LEU A 116 9.54 6.69 6.91
CA LEU A 116 10.57 6.70 7.96
C LEU A 116 10.43 5.56 8.99
N LYS A 117 9.55 4.59 8.75
CA LYS A 117 9.33 3.39 9.58
C LYS A 117 8.72 3.67 10.95
N VAL A 118 7.93 4.75 11.10
CA VAL A 118 7.23 5.03 12.37
C VAL A 118 6.39 3.85 12.87
N LEU A 119 5.74 3.09 11.97
CA LEU A 119 4.86 1.97 12.34
C LEU A 119 5.59 0.84 13.08
N SER A 120 6.87 0.58 12.76
CA SER A 120 7.64 -0.42 13.52
C SER A 120 7.93 0.09 14.92
N VAL A 121 8.26 1.38 15.06
CA VAL A 121 8.49 2.02 16.36
C VAL A 121 7.22 1.96 17.22
N LEU A 122 6.05 2.30 16.66
CA LEU A 122 4.77 2.22 17.38
C LEU A 122 4.45 0.77 17.81
N ASN A 123 4.71 -0.22 16.96
CA ASN A 123 4.51 -1.63 17.30
C ASN A 123 5.41 -2.09 18.45
N ASP A 124 6.65 -1.62 18.52
CA ASP A 124 7.55 -1.95 19.62
C ASP A 124 7.15 -1.24 20.92
N LEU A 125 6.64 -0.01 20.86
CA LEU A 125 6.02 0.66 22.00
C LEU A 125 4.81 -0.11 22.54
N ARG A 126 3.95 -0.63 21.64
CA ARG A 126 2.79 -1.47 22.01
C ARG A 126 3.19 -2.78 22.70
N LYS A 127 4.30 -3.41 22.29
CA LYS A 127 4.79 -4.66 22.91
C LYS A 127 5.34 -4.44 24.32
N LYS A 128 5.86 -3.23 24.62
CA LYS A 128 6.33 -2.84 25.95
C LYS A 128 5.17 -2.51 26.92
N LYS A 129 3.94 -2.96 26.62
CA LYS A 129 2.66 -2.67 27.31
C LYS A 129 2.63 -2.92 28.81
N SER A 130 3.57 -3.70 29.35
CA SER A 130 3.59 -4.06 30.77
C SER A 130 3.94 -2.90 31.73
N SER A 131 4.39 -1.75 31.22
CA SER A 131 4.82 -0.59 32.02
C SER A 131 4.40 0.79 31.47
N SER A 132 3.49 0.85 30.48
CA SER A 132 3.11 2.09 29.79
C SER A 132 2.17 2.97 30.64
N SER A 133 2.29 4.30 30.53
CA SER A 133 1.28 5.23 31.07
C SER A 133 -0.02 5.14 30.26
N ASN A 134 -1.17 5.45 30.90
CA ASN A 134 -2.45 5.57 30.18
C ASN A 134 -2.35 6.58 29.02
N ASP A 135 -1.61 7.67 29.20
CA ASP A 135 -1.47 8.73 28.21
C ASP A 135 -0.77 8.25 26.93
N LEU A 136 0.25 7.39 27.04
CA LEU A 136 0.91 6.81 25.87
C LEU A 136 -0.03 5.89 25.09
N SER A 137 -0.85 5.10 25.79
CA SER A 137 -1.86 4.25 25.14
C SER A 137 -2.86 5.12 24.38
N VAL A 138 -3.37 6.18 25.01
CA VAL A 138 -4.30 7.12 24.37
C VAL A 138 -3.68 7.71 23.10
N GLN A 139 -2.41 8.10 23.12
CA GLN A 139 -1.76 8.64 21.91
C GLN A 139 -1.56 7.60 20.80
N LEU A 140 -1.32 6.33 21.15
CA LEU A 140 -1.27 5.22 20.18
C LEU A 140 -2.65 4.98 19.56
N ASP A 141 -3.69 4.98 20.39
CA ASP A 141 -5.07 4.77 19.97
C ASP A 141 -5.53 5.93 19.06
N VAL A 142 -5.22 7.19 19.41
CA VAL A 142 -5.49 8.38 18.56
C VAL A 142 -4.84 8.27 17.18
N PHE A 143 -3.61 7.76 17.09
CA PHE A 143 -2.95 7.57 15.80
C PHE A 143 -3.69 6.54 14.93
N ASP A 144 -4.09 5.41 15.54
CA ASP A 144 -4.80 4.33 14.85
C ASP A 144 -6.23 4.73 14.45
N GLU A 145 -6.99 5.34 15.36
CA GLU A 145 -8.34 5.85 15.11
C GLU A 145 -8.36 6.91 14.00
N GLN A 146 -7.39 7.83 14.00
CA GLN A 146 -7.31 8.83 12.93
C GLN A 146 -6.93 8.21 11.59
N LYS A 147 -6.09 7.18 11.58
CA LYS A 147 -5.77 6.43 10.36
C LYS A 147 -6.99 5.66 9.84
N GLU A 148 -7.73 4.97 10.71
CA GLU A 148 -8.95 4.24 10.35
C GLU A 148 -10.05 5.19 9.86
N SER A 149 -10.24 6.33 10.52
CA SER A 149 -11.19 7.37 10.10
C SER A 149 -10.87 7.90 8.69
N ASP A 150 -9.59 8.12 8.40
CA ASP A 150 -9.13 8.53 7.07
C ASP A 150 -9.36 7.41 6.04
N GLU A 151 -9.08 6.14 6.39
CA GLU A 151 -9.32 4.98 5.53
C GLU A 151 -10.83 4.81 5.21
N VAL A 152 -11.71 5.03 6.18
CA VAL A 152 -13.17 4.99 5.97
C VAL A 152 -13.64 6.13 5.06
N GLN A 153 -13.06 7.34 5.20
CA GLN A 153 -13.35 8.45 4.29
C GLN A 153 -12.93 8.18 2.84
N ILE A 154 -11.87 7.39 2.64
CA ILE A 154 -11.42 6.92 1.32
C ILE A 154 -12.37 5.84 0.77
N LEU A 155 -12.72 4.86 1.60
CA LEU A 155 -13.58 3.73 1.22
C LEU A 155 -15.05 4.11 0.94
N GLY A 156 -15.49 5.29 1.40
CA GLY A 156 -16.82 5.84 1.10
C GLY A 156 -17.00 6.38 -0.33
N ALA A 157 -15.99 6.30 -1.20
CA ALA A 157 -16.08 6.74 -2.59
C ALA A 157 -16.75 5.67 -3.49
N PRO A 158 -17.74 6.00 -4.34
CA PRO A 158 -18.75 5.03 -4.82
C PRO A 158 -18.29 3.97 -5.84
N ASP A 159 -17.01 3.92 -6.23
CA ASP A 159 -16.44 2.89 -7.13
C ASP A 159 -14.95 2.63 -6.81
N GLY A 160 -14.56 2.87 -5.54
CA GLY A 160 -13.22 3.31 -5.15
C GLY A 160 -12.05 2.35 -5.42
N VAL A 161 -11.31 2.61 -6.51
CA VAL A 161 -9.85 2.39 -6.50
C VAL A 161 -9.29 3.29 -5.41
N ASP A 162 -8.63 2.72 -4.39
CA ASP A 162 -7.93 3.53 -3.39
C ASP A 162 -6.77 4.26 -4.07
N LEU A 163 -6.98 5.54 -4.38
CA LEU A 163 -5.99 6.41 -5.02
C LEU A 163 -4.75 6.67 -4.16
N ASN A 164 -4.77 6.26 -2.88
CA ASN A 164 -3.65 6.35 -1.95
C ASN A 164 -2.90 5.02 -1.78
N SER A 165 -3.48 3.91 -2.25
CA SER A 165 -2.81 2.62 -2.36
C SER A 165 -2.06 2.56 -3.68
N HIS A 166 -0.72 2.63 -3.60
CA HIS A 166 0.16 2.42 -4.76
C HIS A 166 -0.19 1.13 -5.52
N LEU A 167 -0.62 0.09 -4.79
CA LEU A 167 -0.98 -1.20 -5.33
C LEU A 167 -2.32 -1.15 -6.09
N ASP A 168 -3.32 -0.46 -5.54
CA ASP A 168 -4.65 -0.38 -6.15
C ASP A 168 -4.63 0.56 -7.36
N VAL A 169 -3.94 1.70 -7.26
CA VAL A 169 -3.67 2.58 -8.40
C VAL A 169 -2.92 1.83 -9.50
N PHE A 170 -1.87 1.08 -9.14
CA PHE A 170 -1.12 0.26 -10.08
C PHE A 170 -2.04 -0.74 -10.78
N TYR A 171 -2.86 -1.50 -10.04
CA TYR A 171 -3.76 -2.48 -10.64
C TYR A 171 -4.89 -1.85 -11.44
N ALA A 172 -5.38 -0.66 -11.05
CA ALA A 172 -6.36 0.09 -11.81
C ALA A 172 -5.79 0.55 -13.17
N VAL A 173 -4.60 1.15 -13.16
CA VAL A 173 -3.90 1.58 -14.39
C VAL A 173 -3.54 0.36 -15.25
N LEU A 174 -3.05 -0.73 -14.63
CA LEU A 174 -2.74 -1.97 -15.34
C LEU A 174 -3.99 -2.55 -16.01
N ARG A 175 -5.14 -2.61 -15.31
CA ARG A 175 -6.43 -3.04 -15.90
C ARG A 175 -6.86 -2.14 -17.05
N GLN A 176 -6.57 -0.84 -16.99
CA GLN A 176 -6.92 0.12 -18.03
C GLN A 176 -6.08 -0.05 -19.30
N VAL A 177 -4.82 -0.46 -19.18
CA VAL A 177 -3.90 -0.58 -20.33
C VAL A 177 -3.64 -2.02 -20.79
N ALA A 178 -3.98 -3.03 -19.99
CA ALA A 178 -3.79 -4.44 -20.35
C ALA A 178 -4.51 -4.79 -21.66
N GLU A 179 -3.87 -5.59 -22.51
CA GLU A 179 -4.38 -6.01 -23.82
C GLU A 179 -4.56 -4.84 -24.82
N THR A 180 -3.95 -3.69 -24.55
CA THR A 180 -3.91 -2.54 -25.46
C THR A 180 -2.47 -2.21 -25.87
N PRO A 181 -2.23 -1.51 -27.01
CA PRO A 181 -0.90 -1.05 -27.39
C PRO A 181 -0.19 -0.18 -26.33
N GLN A 182 -0.96 0.41 -25.39
CA GLN A 182 -0.48 1.24 -24.29
C GLN A 182 0.19 0.42 -23.17
N GLU A 183 0.03 -0.90 -23.15
CA GLU A 183 0.70 -1.81 -22.20
C GLU A 183 2.23 -1.75 -22.33
N ILE A 184 2.74 -1.62 -23.57
CA ILE A 184 4.18 -1.57 -23.86
C ILE A 184 4.82 -0.27 -23.33
N PRO A 185 4.29 0.93 -23.62
CA PRO A 185 4.72 2.17 -22.98
C PRO A 185 4.62 2.13 -21.45
N PHE A 186 3.54 1.57 -20.89
CA PHE A 186 3.35 1.48 -19.44
C PHE A 186 4.43 0.62 -18.78
N LEU A 187 4.70 -0.58 -19.33
CA LEU A 187 5.80 -1.44 -18.86
C LEU A 187 7.15 -0.73 -18.97
N SER A 188 7.39 0.00 -20.05
CA SER A 188 8.62 0.78 -20.22
C SER A 188 8.77 1.85 -19.15
N ILE A 189 7.71 2.60 -18.83
CA ILE A 189 7.70 3.59 -17.74
C ILE A 189 8.08 2.90 -16.42
N LEU A 190 7.44 1.79 -16.07
CA LEU A 190 7.74 1.04 -14.84
C LEU A 190 9.18 0.55 -14.77
N GLN A 191 9.75 0.08 -15.89
CA GLN A 191 11.15 -0.34 -15.97
C GLN A 191 12.12 0.82 -15.73
N HIS A 192 11.80 2.03 -16.21
CA HIS A 192 12.61 3.22 -15.93
C HIS A 192 12.48 3.66 -14.47
N LEU A 193 11.27 3.64 -13.92
CA LEU A 193 11.04 3.95 -12.50
C LEU A 193 11.76 2.95 -11.57
N LEU A 194 11.80 1.66 -11.94
CA LEU A 194 12.50 0.62 -11.19
C LEU A 194 14.02 0.80 -11.17
N ARG A 195 14.59 1.50 -12.16
CA ARG A 195 16.03 1.79 -12.22
C ARG A 195 16.46 2.92 -11.31
N ILE A 196 15.53 3.65 -10.69
CA ILE A 196 15.85 4.75 -9.78
C ILE A 196 16.31 4.16 -8.45
N ASP A 197 17.60 4.33 -8.12
CA ASP A 197 18.13 3.88 -6.83
C ASP A 197 17.68 4.82 -5.70
N SER A 198 16.77 4.33 -4.86
CA SER A 198 16.25 5.03 -3.69
C SER A 198 17.33 5.49 -2.69
N LYS A 199 18.56 4.98 -2.76
CA LYS A 199 19.65 5.36 -1.85
C LYS A 199 20.34 6.68 -2.24
N GLU A 200 20.26 7.08 -3.50
CA GLU A 200 20.93 8.29 -3.99
C GLU A 200 20.05 9.54 -3.82
N ALA A 201 20.63 10.68 -3.42
CA ALA A 201 19.86 11.93 -3.27
C ALA A 201 19.30 12.45 -4.60
N VAL A 202 19.93 12.11 -5.73
CA VAL A 202 19.41 12.45 -7.07
C VAL A 202 18.07 11.75 -7.35
N SER A 203 17.77 10.63 -6.69
CA SER A 203 16.50 9.93 -6.85
C SER A 203 15.30 10.81 -6.52
N ASP A 204 15.40 11.68 -5.51
CA ASP A 204 14.34 12.60 -5.13
C ASP A 204 14.03 13.58 -6.27
N ILE A 205 15.08 14.10 -6.92
CA ILE A 205 14.97 15.00 -8.08
C ILE A 205 14.36 14.26 -9.28
N ILE A 206 14.76 13.01 -9.51
CA ILE A 206 14.23 12.19 -10.61
C ILE A 206 12.74 11.91 -10.40
N TRP A 207 12.32 11.59 -9.17
CA TRP A 207 10.92 11.35 -8.83
C TRP A 207 10.06 12.61 -8.95
N ASP A 208 10.52 13.76 -8.44
CA ASP A 208 9.82 15.05 -8.57
C ASP A 208 9.68 15.49 -10.05
N THR A 209 10.75 15.28 -10.83
CA THR A 209 10.72 15.52 -12.27
C THR A 209 9.73 14.60 -12.97
N ALA A 210 9.71 13.31 -12.62
CA ALA A 210 8.78 12.34 -13.18
C ALA A 210 7.32 12.69 -12.84
N GLU A 211 7.03 13.03 -11.59
CA GLU A 211 5.70 13.50 -11.15
C GLU A 211 5.25 14.71 -11.98
N THR A 212 6.09 15.73 -12.09
CA THR A 212 5.79 16.96 -12.85
C THR A 212 5.54 16.67 -14.33
N LEU A 213 6.35 15.82 -14.95
CA LEU A 213 6.20 15.45 -16.36
C LEU A 213 4.93 14.64 -16.61
N VAL A 214 4.60 13.69 -15.73
CA VAL A 214 3.37 12.89 -15.81
C VAL A 214 2.15 13.79 -15.65
N HIS A 215 2.13 14.68 -14.66
CA HIS A 215 1.04 15.64 -14.46
C HIS A 215 0.84 16.52 -15.71
N ARG A 216 1.93 17.11 -16.25
CA ARG A 216 1.84 17.90 -17.48
C ARG A 216 1.39 17.09 -18.69
N ALA A 217 1.80 15.83 -18.78
CA ALA A 217 1.38 14.94 -19.87
C ALA A 217 -0.13 14.65 -19.83
N THR A 218 -0.75 14.59 -18.66
CA THR A 218 -2.21 14.40 -18.52
C THR A 218 -3.04 15.62 -18.94
N LEU A 219 -2.44 16.80 -19.06
CA LEU A 219 -3.08 18.05 -19.46
C LEU A 219 -2.90 18.37 -20.96
N LEU A 220 -2.38 17.42 -21.74
CA LEU A 220 -2.11 17.63 -23.17
C LEU A 220 -3.37 17.43 -24.01
N ASP A 221 -3.84 18.49 -24.66
CA ASP A 221 -4.98 18.44 -25.58
C ASP A 221 -4.57 18.25 -27.05
N SER A 222 -3.27 18.39 -27.37
CA SER A 222 -2.77 18.34 -28.75
C SER A 222 -1.36 17.76 -28.90
N HIS A 223 -1.05 17.24 -30.09
CA HIS A 223 0.28 16.75 -30.45
C HIS A 223 1.36 17.86 -30.41
N GLN A 224 0.98 19.13 -30.59
CA GLN A 224 1.92 20.25 -30.51
C GLN A 224 2.36 20.49 -29.06
N ASP A 225 1.49 20.24 -28.08
CA ASP A 225 1.80 20.44 -26.67
C ASP A 225 2.71 19.34 -26.12
N ALA A 226 2.53 18.09 -26.58
CA ALA A 226 3.47 17.01 -26.32
C ALA A 226 4.89 17.34 -26.82
N THR A 227 4.97 17.96 -28.00
CA THR A 227 6.25 18.35 -28.61
C THR A 227 6.93 19.48 -27.83
N LYS A 228 6.16 20.38 -27.19
CA LYS A 228 6.72 21.43 -26.32
C LYS A 228 7.24 20.84 -25.01
N LEU A 229 6.54 19.86 -24.44
CA LEU A 229 6.92 19.19 -23.19
C LEU A 229 8.25 18.42 -23.32
N LEU A 230 8.50 17.84 -24.50
CA LEU A 230 9.70 17.02 -24.78
C LEU A 230 10.91 17.82 -25.29
N ARG A 231 10.82 19.15 -25.43
CA ARG A 231 11.94 19.98 -25.92
C ARG A 231 12.89 20.36 -24.79
N SER A 232 14.19 20.19 -25.05
CA SER A 232 15.28 20.66 -24.17
C SER A 232 15.41 22.20 -24.23
N PRO A 233 15.81 22.89 -23.13
CA PRO A 233 15.86 24.36 -23.05
C PRO A 233 16.76 25.05 -24.09
N SER A 234 17.68 24.32 -24.72
CA SER A 234 18.65 24.84 -25.69
C SER A 234 18.04 25.30 -27.04
N LEU A 235 16.74 25.10 -27.28
CA LEU A 235 16.06 25.55 -28.50
C LEU A 235 15.16 26.79 -28.32
N GLN A 236 15.01 27.32 -27.10
CA GLN A 236 14.04 28.37 -26.82
C GLN A 236 14.53 29.78 -27.20
N ASN A 237 15.84 29.98 -27.36
CA ASN A 237 16.44 31.31 -27.59
C ASN A 237 16.53 31.74 -29.07
N LYS A 238 15.89 31.04 -30.02
CA LYS A 238 16.02 31.38 -31.46
C LYS A 238 14.73 31.69 -32.23
N LEU A 239 13.55 31.70 -31.60
CA LEU A 239 12.30 31.88 -32.37
C LEU A 239 11.25 32.87 -31.83
N CYS A 240 11.53 33.68 -30.81
CA CYS A 240 10.54 34.62 -30.27
C CYS A 240 10.99 36.09 -30.32
N CYS A 241 11.44 36.57 -31.47
CA CYS A 241 11.47 38.00 -31.76
C CYS A 241 11.06 38.19 -33.21
N HIS A 242 9.77 38.41 -33.52
CA HIS A 242 9.26 39.26 -34.62
C HIS A 242 7.71 39.32 -34.59
N GLY A 243 7.19 40.35 -33.93
CA GLY A 243 6.14 41.26 -34.40
C GLY A 243 4.67 40.80 -34.53
N HIS A 244 3.78 41.41 -33.73
CA HIS A 244 2.80 42.35 -34.28
C HIS A 244 2.29 43.37 -33.24
N ARG A 245 2.07 44.60 -33.76
CA ARG A 245 1.80 45.91 -33.13
C ARG A 245 0.31 46.16 -32.76
N GLY A 246 0.13 47.11 -31.85
CA GLY A 246 -1.01 48.05 -31.72
C GLY A 246 -1.04 48.65 -30.31
N ASP A 247 -0.45 49.79 -29.92
CA ASP A 247 -0.49 51.23 -30.32
C ASP A 247 -0.96 52.08 -29.10
N THR A 248 -0.52 53.35 -29.07
CA THR A 248 -0.68 54.45 -28.08
C THR A 248 0.25 54.42 -26.86
N GLY A 249 1.05 55.45 -26.52
CA GLY A 249 1.32 56.75 -27.13
C GLY A 249 2.38 57.56 -26.32
N ALA A 250 3.01 58.50 -27.03
CA ALA A 250 3.71 59.72 -26.57
C ALA A 250 5.10 59.65 -25.87
N GLY A 251 6.08 60.39 -26.43
CA GLY A 251 7.22 60.88 -25.64
C GLY A 251 8.58 61.08 -26.33
N SER A 252 8.67 61.95 -27.34
CA SER A 252 9.81 62.80 -27.77
C SER A 252 11.26 62.51 -27.29
N ARG A 253 12.22 62.36 -28.23
CA ARG A 253 13.27 63.36 -28.61
C ARG A 253 14.27 62.79 -29.65
N LYS A 254 14.65 63.67 -30.59
CA LYS A 254 15.50 63.52 -31.81
C LYS A 254 17.03 63.49 -31.49
N PRO A 255 17.96 63.65 -32.48
CA PRO A 255 18.32 62.82 -33.65
C PRO A 255 19.86 62.57 -33.72
N SER A 256 20.38 61.82 -34.71
CA SER A 256 21.55 62.20 -35.56
C SER A 256 22.03 61.08 -36.49
N LEU A 257 22.52 61.51 -37.66
CA LEU A 257 22.92 60.79 -38.87
C LEU A 257 24.18 59.92 -38.73
N ASN A 258 24.26 58.82 -39.49
CA ASN A 258 25.40 58.59 -40.39
C ASN A 258 25.19 57.46 -41.42
N ASN A 259 25.67 57.72 -42.64
CA ASN A 259 25.73 56.87 -43.84
C ASN A 259 26.85 55.80 -43.74
N THR A 260 26.57 54.55 -44.15
CA THR A 260 27.54 53.55 -44.68
C THR A 260 26.82 52.40 -45.43
N PRO A 261 27.50 51.64 -46.34
CA PRO A 261 26.95 51.04 -47.56
C PRO A 261 26.33 49.63 -47.39
N PRO A 262 25.63 49.07 -48.42
CA PRO A 262 24.90 47.80 -48.28
C PRO A 262 25.84 46.58 -48.20
N PRO A 263 25.44 45.51 -47.47
CA PRO A 263 26.17 44.25 -47.43
C PRO A 263 25.98 43.44 -48.73
N PRO A 264 26.91 42.53 -49.06
CA PRO A 264 26.93 41.77 -50.31
C PRO A 264 25.84 40.69 -50.38
N PRO A 265 25.51 40.18 -51.58
CA PRO A 265 24.53 39.11 -51.73
C PRO A 265 25.03 37.80 -51.10
N PRO A 266 24.13 36.95 -50.59
CA PRO A 266 24.50 35.67 -50.00
C PRO A 266 25.04 34.69 -51.06
N PRO A 267 26.00 33.81 -50.72
CA PRO A 267 26.51 32.78 -51.62
C PRO A 267 25.43 31.72 -51.89
N PRO A 268 25.50 31.00 -53.03
CA PRO A 268 24.55 29.96 -53.34
C PRO A 268 24.59 28.83 -52.30
N LEU A 269 23.41 28.36 -51.91
CA LEU A 269 23.20 27.22 -51.03
C LEU A 269 24.03 26.01 -51.51
N ALA A 270 25.03 25.63 -50.72
CA ALA A 270 25.61 24.29 -50.85
C ALA A 270 24.54 23.28 -50.42
N SER A 271 24.24 22.35 -51.33
CA SER A 271 23.45 21.16 -51.04
C SER A 271 24.00 20.41 -49.81
N PRO A 272 23.14 19.79 -48.99
CA PRO A 272 23.60 19.02 -47.84
C PRO A 272 24.53 17.88 -48.31
N PRO A 273 25.51 17.49 -47.49
CA PRO A 273 26.43 16.42 -47.84
C PRO A 273 25.65 15.10 -48.01
N PRO A 274 26.12 14.20 -48.89
CA PRO A 274 25.52 12.88 -49.04
C PRO A 274 25.64 12.10 -47.71
N PRO A 275 24.69 11.19 -47.43
CA PRO A 275 24.74 10.36 -46.23
C PRO A 275 26.03 9.52 -46.22
N PRO A 276 26.59 9.24 -45.03
CA PRO A 276 27.79 8.42 -44.91
C PRO A 276 27.56 7.02 -45.50
N PRO A 277 28.60 6.40 -46.09
CA PRO A 277 28.49 5.05 -46.60
C PRO A 277 28.15 4.07 -45.46
N PRO A 278 27.34 3.04 -45.71
CA PRO A 278 27.00 2.05 -44.70
C PRO A 278 28.27 1.37 -44.18
N LEU A 279 28.40 1.30 -42.86
CA LEU A 279 29.42 0.49 -42.22
C LEU A 279 29.16 -0.97 -42.56
N ASN A 280 30.13 -1.60 -43.24
CA ASN A 280 30.16 -3.04 -43.49
C ASN A 280 30.39 -3.76 -42.15
N ILE A 281 29.30 -4.14 -41.49
CA ILE A 281 29.29 -5.14 -40.42
C ILE A 281 28.96 -6.49 -41.09
N PRO A 282 29.78 -7.54 -40.91
CA PRO A 282 29.45 -8.86 -41.44
C PRO A 282 28.23 -9.44 -40.70
N PRO A 283 27.34 -10.18 -41.38
CA PRO A 283 26.10 -10.66 -40.78
C PRO A 283 26.36 -11.81 -39.78
N PRO A 284 25.58 -11.92 -38.70
CA PRO A 284 25.47 -13.18 -37.97
C PRO A 284 24.70 -14.21 -38.82
N ALA A 285 25.18 -15.45 -38.82
CA ALA A 285 24.59 -16.55 -39.56
C ALA A 285 23.16 -16.85 -39.07
N MET A 286 22.18 -16.72 -39.97
CA MET A 286 20.84 -17.29 -39.78
C MET A 286 20.85 -18.71 -40.33
N CYS A 287 20.60 -19.71 -39.48
CA CYS A 287 20.17 -21.03 -39.95
C CYS A 287 18.70 -20.94 -40.36
N ALA A 288 18.44 -21.19 -41.64
CA ALA A 288 17.09 -21.41 -42.16
C ALA A 288 16.51 -22.74 -41.62
N PRO A 289 15.19 -22.85 -41.47
CA PRO A 289 14.53 -24.11 -41.13
C PRO A 289 14.62 -25.08 -42.32
N PRO A 290 14.98 -26.36 -42.14
CA PRO A 290 14.91 -27.31 -43.22
C PRO A 290 13.45 -27.67 -43.54
N ALA A 291 13.16 -27.66 -44.85
CA ALA A 291 11.92 -28.09 -45.48
C ALA A 291 11.71 -29.63 -45.36
N PRO A 292 10.48 -30.15 -45.51
CA PRO A 292 10.16 -31.55 -45.27
C PRO A 292 10.67 -32.46 -46.40
N PRO A 293 11.19 -33.67 -46.11
CA PRO A 293 11.42 -34.70 -47.12
C PRO A 293 10.16 -35.54 -47.41
N PRO A 294 10.12 -36.26 -48.55
CA PRO A 294 8.90 -36.67 -49.24
C PRO A 294 8.28 -37.99 -48.76
N ILE A 295 6.97 -38.12 -48.98
CA ILE A 295 6.20 -39.36 -48.85
C ILE A 295 6.46 -40.26 -50.07
N ILE A 296 7.07 -41.44 -49.86
CA ILE A 296 6.95 -42.61 -50.76
C ILE A 296 6.68 -43.88 -49.92
N LYS A 297 5.81 -44.72 -50.47
CA LYS A 297 5.00 -45.79 -49.84
C LYS A 297 5.70 -47.15 -49.65
N ALA A 298 5.32 -47.81 -48.54
CA ALA A 298 4.94 -49.23 -48.37
C ALA A 298 5.94 -50.41 -48.55
N LYS A 299 6.14 -51.22 -47.50
CA LYS A 299 5.53 -52.57 -47.24
C LYS A 299 6.26 -53.33 -46.09
N SER A 300 5.51 -53.65 -45.02
CA SER A 300 5.39 -54.91 -44.20
C SER A 300 6.60 -55.86 -43.93
N PRO A 301 6.57 -56.78 -42.93
CA PRO A 301 5.78 -56.89 -41.67
C PRO A 301 6.57 -57.37 -40.41
N ALA A 302 5.84 -57.43 -39.28
CA ALA A 302 5.90 -58.45 -38.22
C ALA A 302 6.91 -58.34 -37.04
N THR A 303 6.32 -58.04 -35.88
CA THR A 303 6.51 -58.66 -34.55
C THR A 303 7.91 -58.73 -33.92
N SER A 304 8.13 -57.91 -32.90
CA SER A 304 8.43 -58.37 -31.53
C SER A 304 8.41 -57.17 -30.57
N VAL A 305 7.67 -57.32 -29.47
CA VAL A 305 7.51 -56.36 -28.37
C VAL A 305 8.85 -55.94 -27.77
N PRO A 306 9.06 -54.65 -27.45
CA PRO A 306 9.92 -54.27 -26.34
C PRO A 306 9.19 -53.38 -25.31
N GLU A 307 9.43 -53.75 -24.05
CA GLU A 307 9.54 -53.00 -22.78
C GLU A 307 9.05 -51.55 -22.61
N PRO A 308 8.66 -51.17 -21.37
CA PRO A 308 8.23 -49.81 -21.05
C PRO A 308 9.37 -48.80 -21.25
N PRO A 309 9.10 -47.58 -21.74
CA PRO A 309 10.13 -46.56 -21.86
C PRO A 309 10.61 -46.10 -20.47
N GLU A 310 11.94 -46.07 -20.31
CA GLU A 310 12.62 -45.41 -19.20
C GLU A 310 12.23 -43.92 -19.09
N PRO A 311 12.27 -43.34 -17.88
CA PRO A 311 11.73 -42.02 -17.61
C PRO A 311 12.60 -40.92 -18.22
N THR A 312 11.94 -39.90 -18.79
CA THR A 312 12.53 -38.62 -19.16
C THR A 312 13.32 -38.03 -17.98
N ASP A 313 14.60 -37.76 -18.20
CA ASP A 313 15.48 -37.03 -17.27
C ASP A 313 14.90 -35.65 -16.92
N THR A 314 14.18 -35.57 -15.81
CA THR A 314 13.87 -34.30 -15.17
C THR A 314 15.17 -33.72 -14.65
N VAL A 315 15.68 -32.65 -15.25
CA VAL A 315 16.87 -31.95 -14.78
C VAL A 315 16.58 -31.39 -13.37
N LEU A 316 17.12 -32.05 -12.35
CA LEU A 316 17.05 -31.63 -10.95
C LEU A 316 18.23 -30.72 -10.63
N LEU A 317 18.03 -29.73 -9.76
CA LEU A 317 19.12 -28.93 -9.21
C LEU A 317 19.80 -29.67 -8.05
N PRO A 318 21.10 -29.47 -7.78
CA PRO A 318 21.83 -30.16 -6.70
C PRO A 318 21.17 -30.07 -5.31
N GLN A 319 20.50 -28.97 -4.98
CA GLN A 319 19.75 -28.82 -3.71
C GLN A 319 18.47 -29.66 -3.62
N GLN A 320 18.04 -30.29 -4.71
CA GLN A 320 16.92 -31.23 -4.73
C GLN A 320 17.39 -32.68 -4.49
N GLU A 321 18.70 -32.94 -4.58
CA GLU A 321 19.32 -34.25 -4.36
C GLU A 321 19.81 -34.41 -2.91
N MET A 322 18.88 -34.37 -1.95
CA MET A 322 19.19 -34.50 -0.52
C MET A 322 19.02 -35.93 0.00
N PRO A 323 19.83 -36.38 0.98
CA PRO A 323 19.67 -37.69 1.58
C PRO A 323 18.30 -37.81 2.26
N VAL A 324 17.65 -38.96 2.12
CA VAL A 324 16.35 -39.23 2.75
C VAL A 324 16.58 -39.53 4.24
N PRO A 325 15.95 -38.79 5.17
CA PRO A 325 16.04 -39.08 6.60
C PRO A 325 15.51 -40.49 6.93
N ARG A 326 16.13 -41.17 7.91
CA ARG A 326 15.68 -42.48 8.40
C ARG A 326 14.47 -42.37 9.32
N THR A 327 14.30 -41.22 9.97
CA THR A 327 13.26 -40.90 10.95
C THR A 327 12.37 -39.77 10.45
N LYS A 328 11.09 -39.78 10.82
CA LYS A 328 10.15 -38.72 10.45
C LYS A 328 10.59 -37.38 11.05
N MET A 329 10.86 -36.40 10.19
CA MET A 329 11.34 -35.08 10.60
C MET A 329 10.19 -34.12 10.95
N LYS A 330 10.48 -33.12 11.78
CA LYS A 330 9.59 -31.96 11.95
C LYS A 330 9.51 -31.19 10.63
N THR A 331 8.32 -30.79 10.24
CA THR A 331 8.07 -30.12 8.97
C THR A 331 8.32 -28.62 9.09
N ILE A 332 8.98 -28.04 8.09
CA ILE A 332 9.10 -26.60 7.91
C ILE A 332 8.09 -26.13 6.86
N ASN A 333 7.31 -25.10 7.17
CA ASN A 333 6.25 -24.60 6.28
C ASN A 333 6.82 -23.53 5.33
N TRP A 334 7.29 -23.96 4.17
CA TRP A 334 7.82 -23.07 3.12
C TRP A 334 6.77 -22.74 2.07
N ASN A 335 6.77 -21.48 1.63
CA ASN A 335 6.09 -21.07 0.39
C ASN A 335 7.01 -21.40 -0.79
N LYS A 336 6.86 -22.60 -1.35
CA LYS A 336 7.72 -23.10 -2.43
C LYS A 336 7.49 -22.30 -3.71
N ILE A 337 8.57 -21.92 -4.39
CA ILE A 337 8.51 -21.36 -5.74
C ILE A 337 8.37 -22.54 -6.72
N PRO A 338 7.43 -22.50 -7.69
CA PRO A 338 7.29 -23.56 -8.69
C PRO A 338 8.59 -23.81 -9.46
N ASN A 339 8.90 -25.09 -9.72
CA ASN A 339 10.12 -25.48 -10.44
C ASN A 339 10.25 -24.80 -11.80
N SER A 340 9.15 -24.54 -12.50
CA SER A 340 9.12 -23.85 -13.81
C SER A 340 9.61 -22.40 -13.76
N LYS A 341 9.56 -21.75 -12.59
CA LYS A 341 10.08 -20.38 -12.39
C LYS A 341 11.53 -20.37 -11.91
N VAL A 342 12.05 -21.54 -11.52
CA VAL A 342 13.39 -21.69 -10.96
C VAL A 342 14.32 -22.37 -11.95
N ILE A 343 14.03 -23.61 -12.32
CA ILE A 343 14.85 -24.45 -13.20
C ILE A 343 14.87 -23.84 -14.61
N GLY A 344 16.06 -23.65 -15.17
CA GLY A 344 16.25 -23.03 -16.49
C GLY A 344 16.16 -21.50 -16.52
N CYS A 345 15.66 -20.85 -15.47
CA CYS A 345 15.59 -19.39 -15.36
C CYS A 345 16.81 -18.80 -14.64
N HIS A 346 17.17 -17.55 -14.97
CA HIS A 346 18.23 -16.81 -14.28
C HIS A 346 17.69 -16.18 -12.99
N ASN A 347 17.85 -16.89 -11.88
CA ASN A 347 17.45 -16.45 -10.55
C ASN A 347 18.49 -16.89 -9.52
N ILE A 348 18.39 -16.33 -8.31
CA ILE A 348 19.34 -16.59 -7.23
C ILE A 348 19.47 -18.10 -6.89
N TRP A 349 18.36 -18.86 -6.94
CA TRP A 349 18.36 -20.29 -6.60
C TRP A 349 19.11 -21.13 -7.63
N SER A 350 18.90 -20.85 -8.92
CA SER A 350 19.62 -21.52 -10.01
C SER A 350 21.07 -21.07 -10.13
N LEU A 351 21.39 -19.84 -9.74
CA LEU A 351 22.75 -19.32 -9.74
C LEU A 351 23.59 -19.94 -8.60
N VAL A 352 23.04 -20.00 -7.39
CA VAL A 352 23.69 -20.63 -6.23
C VAL A 352 23.79 -22.15 -6.39
N ALA A 353 22.78 -22.78 -7.00
CA ALA A 353 22.84 -24.20 -7.36
C ALA A 353 24.07 -24.54 -8.21
N ARG A 354 24.34 -23.76 -9.26
CA ARG A 354 25.50 -23.94 -10.16
C ARG A 354 26.84 -23.70 -9.45
N SER A 355 26.92 -22.78 -8.50
CA SER A 355 28.16 -22.56 -7.75
C SER A 355 28.51 -23.71 -6.79
N HIS A 356 27.55 -24.58 -6.48
CA HIS A 356 27.71 -25.75 -5.60
C HIS A 356 27.64 -27.10 -6.35
N GLU A 357 27.64 -27.09 -7.68
CA GLU A 357 27.50 -28.27 -8.55
C GLU A 357 28.61 -29.33 -8.33
N HIS A 358 29.79 -28.90 -7.85
CA HIS A 358 30.91 -29.80 -7.54
C HIS A 358 31.06 -30.17 -6.06
N ASN A 359 30.19 -29.67 -5.17
CA ASN A 359 30.23 -30.02 -3.74
C ASN A 359 28.85 -29.89 -3.04
N PRO A 360 27.86 -30.71 -3.41
CA PRO A 360 26.48 -30.58 -2.91
C PRO A 360 26.28 -31.03 -1.46
N GLN A 361 27.23 -31.74 -0.84
CA GLN A 361 27.00 -32.46 0.41
C GLN A 361 27.87 -32.02 1.61
N SER A 362 28.75 -31.02 1.48
CA SER A 362 29.75 -30.76 2.53
C SER A 362 29.43 -29.64 3.54
N ILE A 363 28.22 -29.07 3.54
CA ILE A 363 27.92 -27.90 4.40
C ILE A 363 27.22 -28.31 5.71
N LEU A 364 26.45 -29.40 5.72
CA LEU A 364 25.56 -29.75 6.83
C LEU A 364 25.73 -31.20 7.27
N ASP A 365 25.83 -31.42 8.58
CA ASP A 365 25.78 -32.76 9.18
C ASP A 365 24.32 -33.25 9.27
N TRP A 366 23.95 -34.12 8.34
CA TRP A 366 22.60 -34.69 8.26
C TRP A 366 22.25 -35.58 9.45
N ALA A 367 23.24 -36.24 10.08
CA ALA A 367 23.01 -37.11 11.22
C ALA A 367 22.69 -36.30 12.48
N GLU A 368 23.40 -35.19 12.68
CA GLU A 368 23.09 -34.22 13.75
C GLU A 368 21.72 -33.58 13.53
N MET A 369 21.43 -33.13 12.29
CA MET A 369 20.14 -32.53 11.95
C MET A 369 18.98 -33.50 12.19
N GLU A 370 19.13 -34.77 11.80
CA GLU A 370 18.15 -35.83 12.05
C GLU A 370 17.92 -36.05 13.55
N GLY A 371 19.00 -36.12 14.35
CA GLY A 371 18.91 -36.28 15.80
C GLY A 371 18.18 -35.12 16.50
N LEU A 372 18.40 -33.88 16.06
CA LEU A 372 17.83 -32.68 16.68
C LEU A 372 16.38 -32.41 16.26
N PHE A 373 16.01 -32.71 15.01
CA PHE A 373 14.75 -32.28 14.41
C PHE A 373 13.81 -33.43 14.00
N CYS A 374 14.09 -34.67 14.40
CA CYS A 374 13.12 -35.75 14.31
C CYS A 374 11.87 -35.50 15.19
N GLN A 375 10.74 -36.09 14.80
CA GLN A 375 9.54 -36.16 15.62
C GLN A 375 9.81 -37.18 16.74
N GLN A 376 9.92 -36.71 17.99
CA GLN A 376 10.08 -37.60 19.14
C GLN A 376 8.93 -38.61 19.18
N THR A 377 9.27 -39.89 19.02
CA THR A 377 8.36 -40.97 19.41
C THR A 377 8.29 -40.95 20.94
N LEU A 378 7.12 -40.66 21.49
CA LEU A 378 6.85 -40.77 22.92
C LEU A 378 6.99 -42.23 23.35
N SER A 379 8.22 -42.64 23.67
CA SER A 379 8.49 -43.84 24.45
C SER A 379 8.37 -43.44 25.92
N THR A 380 7.23 -43.76 26.51
CA THR A 380 6.99 -43.71 27.96
C THR A 380 8.14 -44.37 28.72
N PRO A 381 8.72 -43.72 29.74
CA PRO A 381 9.79 -44.32 30.53
C PRO A 381 9.18 -45.29 31.56
N THR A 382 9.48 -46.58 31.45
CA THR A 382 9.30 -47.51 32.57
C THR A 382 10.51 -47.47 33.50
N PRO A 383 10.29 -47.48 34.83
CA PRO A 383 11.32 -47.34 35.85
C PRO A 383 12.16 -48.63 35.99
N SER A 384 13.44 -48.44 36.31
CA SER A 384 14.38 -49.50 36.64
C SER A 384 14.10 -50.09 38.02
N SER A 385 13.75 -51.37 38.09
CA SER A 385 14.11 -52.25 39.23
C SER A 385 14.22 -53.70 38.74
N GLN A 386 15.21 -54.39 39.26
CA GLN A 386 15.75 -55.67 38.82
C GLN A 386 14.79 -56.86 38.99
N SER A 387 14.85 -57.81 38.05
CA SER A 387 15.15 -59.25 38.25
C SER A 387 14.24 -60.26 37.52
N SER A 388 14.84 -60.89 36.51
CA SER A 388 14.74 -62.31 36.12
C SER A 388 13.45 -62.90 35.49
N PRO A 389 13.61 -63.96 34.67
CA PRO A 389 12.84 -64.14 33.44
C PRO A 389 11.86 -65.33 33.51
N ARG A 390 10.77 -65.30 32.73
CA ARG A 390 10.08 -66.52 32.32
C ARG A 390 9.34 -66.37 30.99
N SER A 391 9.76 -67.25 30.09
CA SER A 391 9.15 -67.67 28.83
C SER A 391 7.61 -67.68 28.84
N TYR A 392 6.96 -67.27 27.75
CA TYR A 392 6.15 -68.14 26.88
C TYR A 392 5.50 -67.31 25.74
N ARG A 393 5.66 -67.83 24.51
CA ARG A 393 4.84 -67.64 23.30
C ARG A 393 3.46 -66.99 23.51
N SER A 394 3.10 -66.05 22.64
CA SER A 394 2.11 -66.32 21.59
C SER A 394 2.06 -65.18 20.57
N GLU A 395 2.09 -65.57 19.31
CA GLU A 395 1.71 -64.78 18.14
C GLU A 395 0.32 -64.16 18.35
N MET A 396 0.16 -62.87 18.01
CA MET A 396 -1.12 -62.36 17.55
C MET A 396 -0.93 -61.13 16.65
N ALA A 397 -1.09 -61.39 15.36
CA ALA A 397 -1.77 -60.55 14.38
C ALA A 397 -1.34 -59.08 14.24
N ASP A 398 -0.38 -58.91 13.34
CA ASP A 398 -0.43 -57.98 12.22
C ASP A 398 -1.83 -57.38 11.95
N LYS A 399 -2.08 -56.17 12.49
CA LYS A 399 -3.06 -55.23 11.94
C LYS A 399 -2.30 -53.97 11.56
N ARG A 400 -1.59 -54.05 10.43
CA ARG A 400 -1.31 -52.90 9.58
C ARG A 400 -2.63 -52.17 9.37
N LYS A 401 -2.74 -51.02 10.03
CA LYS A 401 -3.80 -50.05 9.82
C LYS A 401 -3.57 -49.50 8.41
N ASP A 402 -4.22 -50.13 7.44
CA ASP A 402 -4.32 -49.63 6.06
C ASP A 402 -5.17 -48.35 6.11
N VAL A 403 -4.54 -47.25 6.52
CA VAL A 403 -5.10 -45.91 6.35
C VAL A 403 -4.76 -45.56 4.92
N THR A 404 -5.72 -45.77 4.03
CA THR A 404 -5.76 -45.20 2.69
C THR A 404 -5.17 -43.79 2.75
N SER A 405 -3.97 -43.60 2.23
CA SER A 405 -3.27 -42.33 2.30
C SER A 405 -4.05 -41.29 1.50
N GLU A 406 -4.77 -40.42 2.21
CA GLU A 406 -5.41 -39.26 1.62
C GLU A 406 -4.34 -38.34 1.02
N ILE A 407 -4.55 -37.91 -0.21
CA ILE A 407 -3.68 -36.98 -0.91
C ILE A 407 -4.08 -35.58 -0.45
N LEU A 408 -3.18 -34.90 0.26
CA LEU A 408 -3.35 -33.51 0.69
C LEU A 408 -2.50 -32.63 -0.21
N LEU A 409 -3.16 -31.71 -0.93
CA LEU A 409 -2.48 -30.76 -1.81
C LEU A 409 -2.25 -29.43 -1.10
N LEU A 410 -3.19 -29.03 -0.23
CA LEU A 410 -3.07 -27.81 0.56
C LEU A 410 -2.22 -28.09 1.81
N ASP A 411 -1.67 -27.02 2.39
CA ASP A 411 -0.98 -27.15 3.67
C ASP A 411 -1.96 -27.54 4.80
N GLY A 412 -1.43 -28.18 5.85
CA GLY A 412 -2.26 -28.70 6.93
C GLY A 412 -3.09 -27.65 7.67
N LYS A 413 -2.59 -26.41 7.79
CA LYS A 413 -3.34 -25.31 8.43
C LYS A 413 -4.47 -24.84 7.52
N ARG A 414 -4.20 -24.71 6.22
CA ARG A 414 -5.19 -24.33 5.21
C ARG A 414 -6.31 -25.35 5.08
N SER A 415 -5.97 -26.63 4.91
CA SER A 415 -6.96 -27.71 4.87
C SER A 415 -7.78 -27.80 6.16
N LEU A 416 -7.16 -27.56 7.33
CA LEU A 416 -7.90 -27.50 8.59
C LEU A 416 -8.90 -26.34 8.61
N ASN A 417 -8.48 -25.13 8.22
CA ASN A 417 -9.35 -23.95 8.20
C ASN A 417 -10.56 -24.12 7.28
N VAL A 418 -10.36 -24.65 6.07
CA VAL A 418 -11.44 -24.94 5.13
C VAL A 418 -12.39 -25.97 5.73
N ASN A 419 -11.87 -27.07 6.29
CA ASN A 419 -12.72 -28.10 6.91
C ASN A 419 -13.50 -27.60 8.13
N ILE A 420 -12.89 -26.75 8.97
CA ILE A 420 -13.58 -26.12 10.12
C ILE A 420 -14.75 -25.27 9.62
N PHE A 421 -14.55 -24.50 8.56
CA PHE A 421 -15.59 -23.68 7.98
C PHE A 421 -16.73 -24.53 7.38
N LEU A 422 -16.39 -25.55 6.58
CA LEU A 422 -17.38 -26.44 5.95
C LEU A 422 -18.29 -27.15 6.97
N LYS A 423 -17.77 -27.46 8.17
CA LYS A 423 -18.59 -28.04 9.26
C LYS A 423 -19.78 -27.18 9.68
N GLN A 424 -19.77 -25.88 9.40
CA GLN A 424 -20.88 -24.97 9.71
C GLN A 424 -22.11 -25.19 8.82
N PHE A 425 -21.95 -25.79 7.64
CA PHE A 425 -23.05 -26.08 6.73
C PHE A 425 -23.83 -27.33 7.12
N ARG A 426 -23.18 -28.29 7.78
CA ARG A 426 -23.76 -29.61 8.14
C ARG A 426 -24.35 -30.37 6.94
N SER A 427 -23.91 -30.05 5.72
CA SER A 427 -24.34 -30.65 4.46
C SER A 427 -23.13 -31.16 3.67
N SER A 428 -23.38 -31.85 2.56
CA SER A 428 -22.30 -32.35 1.70
C SER A 428 -21.70 -31.24 0.85
N ASN A 429 -20.47 -31.42 0.35
CA ASN A 429 -19.85 -30.47 -0.58
C ASN A 429 -20.73 -30.25 -1.82
N GLU A 430 -21.37 -31.30 -2.33
CA GLU A 430 -22.26 -31.19 -3.49
C GLU A 430 -23.45 -30.28 -3.19
N ASP A 431 -24.09 -30.42 -2.02
CA ASP A 431 -25.22 -29.58 -1.62
C ASP A 431 -24.81 -28.10 -1.55
N ILE A 432 -23.67 -27.81 -0.91
CA ILE A 432 -23.13 -26.43 -0.82
C ILE A 432 -22.88 -25.86 -2.21
N ILE A 433 -22.32 -26.67 -3.11
CA ILE A 433 -22.03 -26.28 -4.49
C ILE A 433 -23.31 -26.05 -5.28
N GLN A 434 -24.38 -26.82 -5.05
CA GLN A 434 -25.68 -26.60 -5.67
C GLN A 434 -26.33 -25.30 -5.20
N LEU A 435 -26.30 -25.00 -3.89
CA LEU A 435 -26.78 -23.71 -3.35
C LEU A 435 -26.06 -22.53 -4.01
N ILE A 436 -24.72 -22.64 -4.14
CA ILE A 436 -23.93 -21.63 -4.85
C ILE A 436 -24.35 -21.55 -6.31
N LYS A 437 -24.47 -22.68 -7.04
CA LYS A 437 -24.86 -22.70 -8.47
C LYS A 437 -26.23 -22.07 -8.71
N ASN A 438 -27.21 -22.36 -7.84
CA ASN A 438 -28.58 -21.86 -7.95
C ASN A 438 -28.70 -20.40 -7.51
N GLY A 439 -27.79 -19.93 -6.65
CA GLY A 439 -27.85 -18.58 -6.11
C GLY A 439 -28.79 -18.44 -4.91
N ASP A 440 -28.96 -19.52 -4.13
CA ASP A 440 -29.83 -19.62 -2.96
C ASP A 440 -29.20 -18.89 -1.75
N HIS A 441 -29.11 -17.56 -1.85
CA HIS A 441 -28.38 -16.71 -0.90
C HIS A 441 -28.99 -16.68 0.50
N ASP A 442 -30.31 -16.82 0.59
CA ASP A 442 -31.12 -16.81 1.80
C ASP A 442 -30.92 -18.11 2.61
N GLU A 443 -30.82 -19.26 1.94
CA GLU A 443 -30.52 -20.54 2.62
C GLU A 443 -29.08 -20.58 3.18
N ILE A 444 -28.13 -19.95 2.49
CA ILE A 444 -26.74 -19.85 2.96
C ILE A 444 -26.63 -18.82 4.08
N GLY A 445 -27.18 -17.62 3.88
CA GLY A 445 -27.13 -16.49 4.80
C GLY A 445 -25.81 -15.72 4.79
N THR A 446 -25.86 -14.48 5.27
CA THR A 446 -24.77 -13.49 5.21
C THR A 446 -23.44 -13.99 5.77
N GLU A 447 -23.45 -14.56 6.97
CA GLU A 447 -22.22 -14.97 7.67
C GLU A 447 -21.48 -16.10 6.94
N LYS A 448 -22.23 -17.07 6.42
CA LYS A 448 -21.64 -18.16 5.64
C LYS A 448 -21.19 -17.67 4.26
N LEU A 449 -21.89 -16.73 3.63
CA LEU A 449 -21.43 -16.12 2.37
C LEU A 449 -20.11 -15.35 2.56
N ARG A 450 -19.98 -14.56 3.64
CA ARG A 450 -18.70 -13.91 4.02
C ARG A 450 -17.60 -14.92 4.29
N GLY A 451 -17.93 -16.02 4.98
CA GLY A 451 -16.98 -17.09 5.24
C GLY A 451 -16.53 -17.83 3.98
N LEU A 452 -17.42 -18.05 3.02
CA LEU A 452 -17.09 -18.64 1.71
C LEU A 452 -16.07 -17.78 0.96
N LEU A 453 -16.23 -16.45 0.97
CA LEU A 453 -15.26 -15.52 0.38
C LEU A 453 -13.87 -15.64 1.01
N LYS A 454 -13.78 -15.87 2.33
CA LYS A 454 -12.51 -16.04 3.06
C LYS A 454 -11.78 -17.34 2.75
N ILE A 455 -12.51 -18.39 2.35
CA ILE A 455 -11.92 -19.70 2.06
C ILE A 455 -11.73 -19.98 0.57
N LEU A 456 -12.04 -19.02 -0.31
CA LEU A 456 -11.79 -19.16 -1.75
C LEU A 456 -10.33 -19.53 -2.03
N PRO A 457 -10.07 -20.33 -3.08
CA PRO A 457 -8.72 -20.76 -3.42
C PRO A 457 -7.90 -19.57 -3.95
N GLN A 458 -6.63 -19.52 -3.55
CA GLN A 458 -5.63 -18.58 -4.08
C GLN A 458 -5.17 -19.00 -5.49
N LEU A 459 -4.49 -18.11 -6.22
CA LEU A 459 -4.11 -18.36 -7.62
C LEU A 459 -3.18 -19.58 -7.79
N ASP A 460 -2.24 -19.76 -6.88
CA ASP A 460 -1.35 -20.91 -6.82
C ASP A 460 -2.09 -22.20 -6.43
N GLU A 461 -3.01 -22.14 -5.46
CA GLU A 461 -3.90 -23.25 -5.11
C GLU A 461 -4.79 -23.65 -6.31
N LEU A 462 -5.29 -22.68 -7.06
CA LEU A 462 -6.08 -22.90 -8.28
C LEU A 462 -5.31 -23.65 -9.35
N GLU A 463 -4.08 -23.20 -9.65
CA GLU A 463 -3.20 -23.87 -10.60
C GLU A 463 -2.88 -25.30 -10.15
N MET A 464 -2.54 -25.48 -8.86
CA MET A 464 -2.23 -26.78 -8.29
C MET A 464 -3.41 -27.74 -8.36
N LEU A 465 -4.61 -27.29 -7.99
CA LEU A 465 -5.84 -28.10 -8.02
C LEU A 465 -6.24 -28.45 -9.45
N ARG A 466 -6.11 -27.51 -10.41
CA ARG A 466 -6.43 -27.78 -11.83
C ARG A 466 -5.47 -28.76 -12.49
N ASN A 467 -4.19 -28.65 -12.16
CA ASN A 467 -3.12 -29.46 -12.78
C ASN A 467 -2.92 -30.81 -12.07
N PHE A 468 -3.68 -31.12 -11.03
CA PHE A 468 -3.62 -32.41 -10.37
C PHE A 468 -4.17 -33.53 -11.28
N ASP A 469 -3.28 -34.42 -11.69
CA ASP A 469 -3.51 -35.57 -12.58
C ASP A 469 -3.68 -36.90 -11.82
N GLY A 470 -3.53 -36.89 -10.50
CA GLY A 470 -3.76 -38.05 -9.64
C GLY A 470 -5.23 -38.38 -9.39
N ASP A 471 -5.48 -39.42 -8.58
CA ASP A 471 -6.84 -39.87 -8.26
C ASP A 471 -7.56 -38.86 -7.36
N LYS A 472 -8.51 -38.12 -7.96
CA LYS A 472 -9.34 -37.10 -7.29
C LYS A 472 -10.20 -37.68 -6.15
N ASN A 473 -10.49 -38.99 -6.17
CA ASN A 473 -11.26 -39.63 -5.10
C ASN A 473 -10.47 -39.79 -3.81
N ARG A 474 -9.13 -39.77 -3.89
CA ARG A 474 -8.23 -39.88 -2.75
C ARG A 474 -7.87 -38.54 -2.11
N LEU A 475 -8.34 -37.43 -2.67
CA LEU A 475 -8.10 -36.11 -2.10
C LEU A 475 -8.80 -35.91 -0.76
N GLY A 476 -8.19 -35.07 0.09
CA GLY A 476 -8.80 -34.59 1.32
C GLY A 476 -10.12 -33.84 1.07
N ASN A 477 -10.94 -33.72 2.11
CA ASN A 477 -12.27 -33.11 1.99
C ASN A 477 -12.23 -31.63 1.55
N ALA A 478 -11.24 -30.86 2.01
CA ALA A 478 -11.07 -29.47 1.65
C ALA A 478 -10.74 -29.32 0.15
N GLU A 479 -9.79 -30.12 -0.34
CA GLU A 479 -9.40 -30.18 -1.74
C GLU A 479 -10.57 -30.59 -2.64
N LYS A 480 -11.37 -31.57 -2.22
CA LYS A 480 -12.59 -32.00 -2.93
C LYS A 480 -13.61 -30.86 -3.06
N PHE A 481 -13.86 -30.12 -1.98
CA PHE A 481 -14.76 -28.97 -2.01
C PHE A 481 -14.26 -27.90 -2.98
N LEU A 482 -12.99 -27.50 -2.86
CA LEU A 482 -12.41 -26.47 -3.73
C LEU A 482 -12.40 -26.92 -5.20
N LEU A 483 -12.12 -28.20 -5.49
CA LEU A 483 -12.21 -28.74 -6.84
C LEU A 483 -13.61 -28.67 -7.44
N GLN A 484 -14.66 -28.87 -6.65
CA GLN A 484 -16.04 -28.70 -7.12
C GLN A 484 -16.38 -27.22 -7.30
N LEU A 485 -15.89 -26.34 -6.41
CA LEU A 485 -16.12 -24.90 -6.47
C LEU A 485 -15.54 -24.27 -7.73
N ILE A 486 -14.30 -24.63 -8.11
CA ILE A 486 -13.64 -24.06 -9.29
C ILE A 486 -14.28 -24.48 -10.62
N GLN A 487 -15.12 -25.53 -10.61
CA GLN A 487 -15.90 -25.95 -11.77
C GLN A 487 -17.15 -25.08 -11.96
N VAL A 488 -17.57 -24.34 -10.93
CA VAL A 488 -18.67 -23.38 -11.04
C VAL A 488 -18.15 -22.13 -11.77
N PRO A 489 -18.73 -21.77 -12.93
CA PRO A 489 -18.30 -20.59 -13.67
C PRO A 489 -18.47 -19.33 -12.82
N ASN A 490 -17.42 -18.51 -12.76
CA ASN A 490 -17.39 -17.25 -12.01
C ASN A 490 -17.85 -17.40 -10.55
N TYR A 491 -17.49 -18.51 -9.89
CA TYR A 491 -17.91 -18.83 -8.52
C TYR A 491 -17.68 -17.67 -7.52
N LYS A 492 -16.56 -16.95 -7.65
CA LYS A 492 -16.25 -15.80 -6.79
C LYS A 492 -17.29 -14.69 -6.95
N LEU A 493 -17.48 -14.21 -8.18
CA LEU A 493 -18.46 -13.16 -8.49
C LEU A 493 -19.88 -13.57 -8.07
N ARG A 494 -20.21 -14.85 -8.25
CA ARG A 494 -21.52 -15.39 -7.85
C ARG A 494 -21.72 -15.30 -6.34
N ILE A 495 -20.74 -15.71 -5.53
CA ILE A 495 -20.81 -15.61 -4.07
C ILE A 495 -20.85 -14.14 -3.63
N GLU A 496 -20.07 -13.25 -4.25
CA GLU A 496 -20.12 -11.80 -4.01
C GLU A 496 -21.51 -11.22 -4.29
N SER A 497 -22.12 -11.62 -5.41
CA SER A 497 -23.46 -11.18 -5.80
C SER A 497 -24.55 -11.70 -4.85
N MET A 498 -24.42 -12.96 -4.41
CA MET A 498 -25.31 -13.54 -3.40
C MET A 498 -25.21 -12.78 -2.07
N LEU A 499 -24.00 -12.45 -1.63
CA LEU A 499 -23.77 -11.68 -0.41
C LEU A 499 -24.41 -10.30 -0.50
N LEU A 500 -24.18 -9.58 -1.61
CA LEU A 500 -24.77 -8.28 -1.86
C LEU A 500 -26.30 -8.35 -1.79
N LYS A 501 -26.90 -9.34 -2.46
CA LYS A 501 -28.36 -9.52 -2.48
C LYS A 501 -28.93 -9.78 -1.09
N GLU A 502 -28.23 -10.58 -0.28
CA GLU A 502 -28.62 -10.89 1.09
C GLU A 502 -28.54 -9.68 2.05
N GLU A 503 -27.51 -8.84 1.90
CA GLU A 503 -27.32 -7.66 2.75
C GLU A 503 -28.14 -6.44 2.31
N PHE A 504 -28.61 -6.41 1.07
CA PHE A 504 -29.20 -5.22 0.45
C PHE A 504 -30.36 -4.64 1.24
N ALA A 505 -31.34 -5.48 1.62
CA ALA A 505 -32.54 -5.01 2.30
C ALA A 505 -32.23 -4.40 3.67
N THR A 506 -31.35 -5.05 4.44
CA THR A 506 -30.88 -4.55 5.73
C THR A 506 -30.14 -3.22 5.56
N ASN A 507 -29.27 -3.13 4.55
CA ASN A 507 -28.52 -1.91 4.28
C ASN A 507 -29.42 -0.74 3.92
N MET A 508 -30.39 -0.96 3.03
CA MET A 508 -31.37 0.05 2.64
C MET A 508 -32.22 0.51 3.84
N SER A 509 -32.61 -0.41 4.72
CA SER A 509 -33.50 -0.11 5.85
C SER A 509 -32.93 0.90 6.84
N TYR A 510 -31.60 1.03 6.95
CA TYR A 510 -30.98 2.03 7.82
C TYR A 510 -30.44 3.25 7.05
N LEU A 511 -29.99 3.07 5.80
CA LEU A 511 -29.45 4.17 5.00
C LEU A 511 -30.55 5.18 4.63
N GLU A 512 -31.70 4.70 4.19
CA GLU A 512 -32.78 5.57 3.72
C GLU A 512 -33.33 6.49 4.82
N PRO A 513 -33.65 6.01 6.05
CA PRO A 513 -34.04 6.91 7.14
C PRO A 513 -32.96 7.91 7.54
N SER A 514 -31.69 7.51 7.52
CA SER A 514 -30.57 8.39 7.86
C SER A 514 -30.43 9.55 6.86
N ILE A 515 -30.48 9.24 5.57
CA ILE A 515 -30.42 10.23 4.48
C ILE A 515 -31.63 11.17 4.58
N ASN A 516 -32.84 10.62 4.75
CA ASN A 516 -34.05 11.44 4.88
C ASN A 516 -33.99 12.36 6.10
N SER A 517 -33.44 11.88 7.23
CA SER A 517 -33.27 12.72 8.43
C SER A 517 -32.32 13.90 8.18
N MET A 518 -31.23 13.68 7.43
CA MET A 518 -30.30 14.76 7.05
C MET A 518 -30.93 15.76 6.09
N ILE A 519 -31.70 15.29 5.11
CA ILE A 519 -32.42 16.15 4.16
C ILE A 519 -33.43 17.02 4.92
N VAL A 520 -34.30 16.41 5.73
CA VAL A 520 -35.31 17.12 6.51
C VAL A 520 -34.67 18.12 7.47
N ALA A 521 -33.59 17.74 8.16
CA ALA A 521 -32.88 18.68 9.05
C ALA A 521 -32.30 19.87 8.28
N GLY A 522 -31.77 19.65 7.08
CA GLY A 522 -31.27 20.72 6.20
C GLY A 522 -32.39 21.66 5.74
N GLU A 523 -33.53 21.10 5.32
CA GLU A 523 -34.72 21.85 4.90
C GLU A 523 -35.31 22.66 6.07
N ASP A 524 -35.41 22.07 7.25
CA ASP A 524 -35.89 22.75 8.45
C ASP A 524 -34.98 23.91 8.85
N LEU A 525 -33.65 23.73 8.83
CA LEU A 525 -32.70 24.82 9.11
C LEU A 525 -32.86 25.99 8.11
N MET A 526 -33.12 25.69 6.85
CA MET A 526 -33.25 26.68 5.78
C MET A 526 -34.62 27.36 5.74
N SER A 527 -35.67 26.70 6.22
CA SER A 527 -37.07 27.19 6.12
C SER A 527 -37.65 27.69 7.44
N ASN A 528 -37.04 27.35 8.58
CA ASN A 528 -37.53 27.75 9.90
C ASN A 528 -37.28 29.24 10.17
N LYS A 529 -38.33 30.04 9.94
CA LYS A 529 -38.31 31.50 10.15
C LYS A 529 -38.01 31.90 11.58
N ALA A 530 -38.53 31.17 12.57
CA ALA A 530 -38.30 31.51 13.98
C ALA A 530 -36.81 31.37 14.34
N LEU A 531 -36.16 30.31 13.84
CA LEU A 531 -34.72 30.14 14.00
C LEU A 531 -33.94 31.25 13.29
N GLN A 532 -34.32 31.63 12.07
CA GLN A 532 -33.69 32.73 11.33
C GLN A 532 -33.76 34.05 12.10
N GLU A 533 -34.91 34.38 12.70
CA GLU A 533 -35.07 35.56 13.55
C GLU A 533 -34.19 35.49 14.80
N VAL A 534 -34.09 34.32 15.45
CA VAL A 534 -33.17 34.14 16.60
C VAL A 534 -31.72 34.36 16.19
N LEU A 535 -31.29 33.80 15.06
CA LEU A 535 -29.93 34.00 14.54
C LEU A 535 -29.66 35.48 14.24
N TYR A 536 -30.64 36.19 13.67
CA TYR A 536 -30.54 37.62 13.42
C TYR A 536 -30.41 38.42 14.71
N MET A 537 -31.26 38.17 15.71
CA MET A 537 -31.19 38.83 17.02
C MET A 537 -29.86 38.59 17.71
N VAL A 538 -29.32 37.36 17.63
CA VAL A 538 -28.00 37.01 18.17
C VAL A 538 -26.89 37.83 17.52
N ILE A 539 -26.93 38.02 16.20
CA ILE A 539 -25.94 38.85 15.49
C ILE A 539 -26.06 40.32 15.93
N CYS A 540 -27.29 40.85 16.03
CA CYS A 540 -27.51 42.22 16.51
C CYS A 540 -26.99 42.44 17.93
N ALA A 541 -27.34 41.55 18.87
CA ALA A 541 -26.88 41.60 20.25
C ALA A 541 -25.36 41.45 20.35
N GLY A 542 -24.78 40.50 19.61
CA GLY A 542 -23.33 40.29 19.55
C GLY A 542 -22.57 41.51 19.02
N ASN A 543 -23.07 42.13 17.95
CA ASN A 543 -22.47 43.35 17.40
C ASN A 543 -22.56 44.54 18.34
N PHE A 544 -23.67 44.67 19.08
CA PHE A 544 -23.82 45.70 20.09
C PHE A 544 -22.83 45.50 21.25
N LEU A 545 -22.75 44.28 21.79
CA LEU A 545 -21.83 43.93 22.88
C LEU A 545 -20.36 44.10 22.48
N ASN A 546 -20.01 43.79 21.23
CA ASN A 546 -18.64 43.86 20.70
C ASN A 546 -18.33 45.17 19.96
N SER A 547 -19.16 46.21 20.12
CA SER A 547 -18.97 47.49 19.46
C SER A 547 -17.60 48.10 19.79
N GLY A 548 -16.89 48.57 18.75
CA GLY A 548 -15.54 49.14 18.89
C GLY A 548 -14.40 48.13 19.06
N GLY A 549 -14.72 46.84 19.17
CA GLY A 549 -13.74 45.75 19.22
C GLY A 549 -13.56 45.04 17.86
N TYR A 550 -12.51 44.21 17.76
CA TYR A 550 -12.24 43.42 16.54
C TYR A 550 -13.33 42.39 16.21
N ALA A 551 -14.18 42.05 17.18
CA ALA A 551 -15.27 41.07 17.06
C ALA A 551 -16.65 41.69 16.77
N GLY A 552 -16.72 43.02 16.59
CA GLY A 552 -17.94 43.72 16.20
C GLY A 552 -18.14 43.76 14.68
N ASN A 553 -19.24 44.37 14.23
CA ASN A 553 -19.61 44.51 12.81
C ASN A 553 -19.64 43.18 12.02
N ALA A 554 -19.94 42.07 12.68
CA ALA A 554 -20.09 40.76 12.06
C ALA A 554 -21.38 40.70 11.21
N ALA A 555 -21.25 40.26 9.97
CA ALA A 555 -22.40 39.98 9.09
C ALA A 555 -23.04 38.61 9.37
N GLY A 556 -22.33 37.73 10.07
CA GLY A 556 -22.76 36.37 10.39
C GLY A 556 -21.78 35.70 11.34
N VAL A 557 -22.21 34.62 11.97
CA VAL A 557 -21.39 33.83 12.90
C VAL A 557 -21.53 32.34 12.61
N LYS A 558 -20.52 31.55 12.98
CA LYS A 558 -20.62 30.07 12.92
C LYS A 558 -21.74 29.61 13.85
N LEU A 559 -22.54 28.61 13.45
CA LEU A 559 -23.62 28.05 14.29
C LEU A 559 -23.11 27.50 15.62
N SER A 560 -21.87 27.02 15.69
CA SER A 560 -21.24 26.61 16.95
C SER A 560 -21.09 27.74 17.96
N SER A 561 -21.11 29.01 17.53
CA SER A 561 -21.09 30.16 18.43
C SER A 561 -22.36 30.29 19.26
N LEU A 562 -23.48 29.69 18.85
CA LEU A 562 -24.74 29.73 19.62
C LEU A 562 -24.58 29.07 20.99
N GLN A 563 -23.73 28.04 21.09
CA GLN A 563 -23.44 27.39 22.37
C GLN A 563 -22.74 28.34 23.36
N LYS A 564 -22.08 29.39 22.89
CA LYS A 564 -21.36 30.37 23.73
C LYS A 564 -22.26 31.46 24.29
N LEU A 565 -23.51 31.57 23.81
CA LEU A 565 -24.44 32.59 24.31
C LEU A 565 -24.75 32.37 25.81
N THR A 566 -24.67 31.13 26.28
CA THR A 566 -24.81 30.84 27.72
C THR A 566 -23.66 31.36 28.56
N ASP A 567 -22.51 31.67 27.99
CA ASP A 567 -21.31 32.05 28.76
C ASP A 567 -21.31 33.54 29.10
N ILE A 568 -22.06 34.35 28.35
CA ILE A 568 -22.18 35.78 28.57
C ILE A 568 -23.17 36.03 29.72
N ARG A 569 -22.63 36.33 30.89
CA ARG A 569 -23.39 36.62 32.12
C ARG A 569 -23.87 38.07 32.12
N ALA A 570 -25.12 38.28 32.54
CA ALA A 570 -25.62 39.62 32.83
C ALA A 570 -25.17 40.08 34.22
N ASN A 571 -25.29 41.38 34.49
CA ASN A 571 -25.06 41.93 35.84
C ASN A 571 -26.13 41.47 36.85
N ASN A 572 -27.26 40.95 36.37
CA ASN A 572 -28.28 40.33 37.22
C ASN A 572 -27.88 38.86 37.53
N PRO A 573 -27.71 38.48 38.82
CA PRO A 573 -27.30 37.13 39.19
C PRO A 573 -28.21 36.05 38.60
N GLY A 574 -27.60 35.02 38.00
CA GLY A 574 -28.31 33.89 37.40
C GLY A 574 -28.82 34.11 35.97
N MET A 575 -28.69 35.32 35.41
CA MET A 575 -29.11 35.63 34.05
C MET A 575 -27.93 35.58 33.06
N ASN A 576 -28.18 35.11 31.83
CA ASN A 576 -27.20 35.06 30.74
C ASN A 576 -27.84 35.59 29.45
N LEU A 577 -27.08 35.68 28.36
CA LEU A 577 -27.57 36.25 27.11
C LEU A 577 -28.68 35.41 26.42
N ILE A 578 -28.79 34.10 26.69
CA ILE A 578 -29.94 33.31 26.21
C ILE A 578 -31.21 33.61 27.02
N HIS A 579 -31.08 33.92 28.32
CA HIS A 579 -32.22 34.27 29.16
C HIS A 579 -32.77 35.68 28.86
N TYR A 580 -31.92 36.60 28.41
CA TYR A 580 -32.29 37.93 27.91
C TYR A 580 -32.97 37.80 26.55
#